data_AF-K0R1T9-F1
#
_entry.id   AF-K0R1T9-F1
#
_cell.length_a   1.000
_cell.length_b   1.000
_cell.length_c   1.000
_cell.angle_alpha   90.00
_cell.angle_beta   90.00
_cell.angle_gamma   90.00
#
_symmetry.space_group_name_H-M   'P 1'
#
loop_
_entity.id
_entity.type
_entity.pdbx_description
1 polymer ?
#
loop_
_entity_poly.entity_id
_entity_poly.type
_entity_poly.pdbx_seq_one_letter_code
_entity_poly.pdbx_strand_id
1 'polypeptide(L)'
;MILLLLLCALATFAAAEEAAIRVFPQRTSTEAAVVEWGHSAIINALDGVVATFGPQTSDGATFEVETTPILAKPIDGLGTKQRSNDEDEYPGKLDNADEVDGNMVIMTDVAGFSGVTMARIAKESGAAALMVVNTDKEGDGDFIYSLEPENEEEERYAEEHIDIPVIMVSLQAGNIITTALATDDMDPAIVNSGGALPERVRLYAGGDRPFFEDAVSKSPVVYLIHNLLSDEECEALLKSAEKKYERIDDTSGTSNYLESSMASEKQGVPTAIDVDQTMLWKGSVGGKTFKDIDERISQVTGFPPEHFSDFQINKYVKGSLYGPHYDMNPANGIMATITVFLNDVPIEHGGEFVYPKTQNESGADGGDAVVIRPTKGLAVVHHNTDDRYNFDQSSVNQELSLNGGVKYIAKKYIYLNPQPNSMRIVLPMLAMPFGGKLPKVFSKLQNTLIDSFGLESGCNYFDKIINLIPILILVGIAQFVTNFVQSKLKGSGGEKASGENDSSGKAKSKKRRSKKKSD
;
A
#
# COMPACT_ATOMS: atom_id res chain seq x y z
N MET A 1 -4.87 38.44 14.48
CA MET A 1 -3.86 37.37 14.32
C MET A 1 -4.40 36.19 13.52
N ILE A 2 -5.61 35.69 13.80
CA ILE A 2 -6.26 34.60 13.03
C ILE A 2 -6.57 35.00 11.58
N LEU A 3 -6.95 36.25 11.33
CA LEU A 3 -7.16 36.76 9.97
C LEU A 3 -5.85 36.91 9.17
N LEU A 4 -4.71 37.07 9.84
CA LEU A 4 -3.40 37.19 9.19
C LEU A 4 -2.83 35.82 8.81
N LEU A 5 -3.18 34.76 9.57
CA LEU A 5 -2.84 33.37 9.25
C LEU A 5 -3.69 32.82 8.09
N LEU A 6 -4.98 33.20 7.99
CA LEU A 6 -5.81 32.86 6.84
C LEU A 6 -5.31 33.53 5.55
N LEU A 7 -4.86 34.79 5.65
CA LEU A 7 -4.25 35.51 4.52
C LEU A 7 -2.88 34.96 4.15
N CYS A 8 -2.09 34.42 5.08
CA CYS A 8 -0.83 33.74 4.75
C CYS A 8 -1.05 32.36 4.10
N ALA A 9 -2.09 31.61 4.49
CA ALA A 9 -2.43 30.34 3.84
C ALA A 9 -2.98 30.51 2.40
N LEU A 10 -3.67 31.63 2.14
CA LEU A 10 -4.09 32.02 0.78
C LEU A 10 -2.96 32.70 -0.02
N ALA A 11 -2.05 33.44 0.63
CA ALA A 11 -0.94 34.11 -0.05
C ALA A 11 0.18 33.15 -0.48
N THR A 12 0.34 31.99 0.16
CA THR A 12 1.24 30.93 -0.34
C THR A 12 0.68 30.19 -1.54
N PHE A 13 -0.59 30.36 -1.89
CA PHE A 13 -1.18 29.90 -3.15
C PHE A 13 -1.09 30.94 -4.27
N ALA A 14 -0.93 32.22 -3.93
CA ALA A 14 -0.93 33.32 -4.92
C ALA A 14 0.46 33.66 -5.49
N ALA A 15 1.51 32.99 -5.02
CA ALA A 15 2.90 33.21 -5.44
C ALA A 15 3.60 31.92 -5.89
N ALA A 16 2.85 30.88 -6.22
CA ALA A 16 3.32 29.89 -7.16
C ALA A 16 3.17 30.52 -8.55
N GLU A 17 4.21 30.44 -9.39
CA GLU A 17 4.00 30.33 -10.83
C GLU A 17 2.83 29.37 -11.11
N GLU A 18 2.11 29.50 -12.23
CA GLU A 18 1.10 28.52 -12.65
C GLU A 18 1.73 27.11 -12.80
N ALA A 19 2.05 26.45 -11.69
CA ALA A 19 2.41 25.06 -11.61
C ALA A 19 1.11 24.31 -11.86
N ALA A 20 1.10 23.46 -12.89
CA ALA A 20 -0.07 22.68 -13.18
C ALA A 20 -0.35 21.75 -11.99
N ILE A 21 -1.63 21.54 -11.68
CA ILE A 21 -2.04 20.62 -10.61
C ILE A 21 -2.42 19.33 -11.30
N ARG A 22 -1.74 18.23 -10.95
CA ARG A 22 -2.08 16.89 -11.42
C ARG A 22 -2.95 16.20 -10.38
N VAL A 23 -4.15 15.83 -10.80
CA VAL A 23 -5.15 15.19 -9.93
C VAL A 23 -5.20 13.70 -10.22
N PHE A 24 -5.22 12.90 -9.16
CA PHE A 24 -5.26 11.44 -9.16
C PHE A 24 -6.42 10.92 -8.29
N PRO A 25 -6.89 9.69 -8.51
CA PRO A 25 -6.53 8.83 -9.64
C PRO A 25 -7.07 9.38 -10.97
N GLN A 26 -6.33 9.16 -12.04
CA GLN A 26 -6.74 9.37 -13.43
C GLN A 26 -7.27 8.07 -14.03
N ARG A 27 -6.80 6.93 -13.50
CA ARG A 27 -7.24 5.61 -13.91
C ARG A 27 -8.38 5.06 -13.07
N THR A 28 -9.11 4.10 -13.63
CA THR A 28 -10.23 3.42 -12.95
C THR A 28 -10.09 1.90 -13.02
N SER A 29 -10.76 1.17 -12.12
CA SER A 29 -10.74 -0.31 -12.16
C SER A 29 -11.48 -0.88 -13.39
N THR A 30 -12.37 -0.10 -14.01
CA THR A 30 -13.14 -0.52 -15.18
C THR A 30 -12.34 -0.52 -16.48
N GLU A 31 -11.30 0.30 -16.58
CA GLU A 31 -10.40 0.32 -17.73
C GLU A 31 -9.18 -0.60 -17.55
N ALA A 32 -9.03 -1.26 -16.40
CA ALA A 32 -7.92 -2.15 -16.15
C ALA A 32 -8.05 -3.45 -16.98
N ALA A 33 -7.01 -3.76 -17.75
CA ALA A 33 -6.90 -4.99 -18.52
C ALA A 33 -5.62 -5.73 -18.17
N VAL A 34 -5.62 -7.05 -18.38
CA VAL A 34 -4.48 -7.91 -18.11
C VAL A 34 -4.20 -8.75 -19.34
N VAL A 35 -2.92 -8.78 -19.75
CA VAL A 35 -2.41 -9.72 -20.75
C VAL A 35 -1.55 -10.77 -20.06
N GLU A 36 -1.95 -12.04 -20.11
CA GLU A 36 -1.25 -13.15 -19.46
C GLU A 36 -0.70 -14.17 -20.44
N TRP A 37 0.47 -14.72 -20.10
CA TRP A 37 1.07 -15.86 -20.78
C TRP A 37 1.90 -16.70 -19.80
N GLY A 38 2.20 -17.92 -20.21
CA GLY A 38 3.03 -18.84 -19.44
C GLY A 38 2.41 -20.22 -19.32
N HIS A 39 3.09 -21.07 -18.56
CA HIS A 39 2.69 -22.46 -18.32
C HIS A 39 2.31 -22.61 -16.85
N SER A 40 1.59 -23.68 -16.47
CA SER A 40 0.95 -23.88 -15.15
C SER A 40 1.81 -23.65 -13.88
N ALA A 41 3.12 -23.44 -14.00
CA ALA A 41 4.05 -23.14 -12.89
C ALA A 41 4.62 -21.70 -12.89
N ILE A 42 4.60 -20.98 -14.02
CA ILE A 42 5.11 -19.61 -14.15
C ILE A 42 4.13 -18.85 -15.04
N ILE A 43 3.35 -17.96 -14.44
CA ILE A 43 2.42 -17.06 -15.13
C ILE A 43 3.03 -15.66 -15.08
N ASN A 44 3.19 -15.06 -16.25
CA ASN A 44 3.54 -13.64 -16.38
C ASN A 44 2.29 -12.88 -16.81
N ALA A 45 2.20 -11.63 -16.36
CA ALA A 45 1.10 -10.74 -16.68
C ALA A 45 1.64 -9.36 -17.00
N LEU A 46 0.97 -8.67 -17.93
CA LEU A 46 1.12 -7.24 -18.16
C LEU A 46 -0.16 -6.54 -17.75
N ASP A 47 0.01 -5.38 -17.14
CA ASP A 47 -1.06 -4.44 -16.93
C ASP A 47 -1.26 -3.61 -18.20
N GLY A 48 -2.52 -3.42 -18.60
CA GLY A 48 -2.91 -2.57 -19.71
C GLY A 48 -4.12 -1.70 -19.35
N VAL A 49 -4.38 -0.71 -20.19
CA VAL A 49 -5.55 0.17 -20.12
C VAL A 49 -6.40 -0.04 -21.34
N VAL A 50 -7.68 -0.34 -21.17
CA VAL A 50 -8.64 -0.45 -22.27
C VAL A 50 -8.94 0.93 -22.84
N ALA A 51 -8.99 1.04 -24.17
CA ALA A 51 -9.44 2.25 -24.84
C ALA A 51 -10.92 2.54 -24.54
N THR A 52 -11.33 3.80 -24.60
CA THR A 52 -12.74 4.20 -24.40
C THR A 52 -13.67 3.73 -25.54
N PHE A 53 -13.11 3.18 -26.61
CA PHE A 53 -13.81 2.65 -27.77
C PHE A 53 -13.47 1.17 -28.01
N GLY A 54 -14.30 0.51 -28.83
CA GLY A 54 -14.25 -0.94 -28.97
C GLY A 54 -14.88 -1.68 -27.78
N PRO A 55 -14.80 -3.03 -27.77
CA PRO A 55 -15.28 -3.84 -26.65
C PRO A 55 -14.63 -3.43 -25.33
N GLN A 56 -15.46 -3.23 -24.32
CA GLN A 56 -15.06 -2.82 -22.98
C GLN A 56 -14.95 -4.02 -22.04
N THR A 57 -14.27 -3.86 -20.89
CA THR A 57 -14.13 -4.93 -19.87
C THR A 57 -15.48 -5.48 -19.38
N SER A 58 -16.54 -4.68 -19.45
CA SER A 58 -17.91 -5.06 -19.10
C SER A 58 -18.56 -6.02 -20.09
N ASP A 59 -18.04 -6.10 -21.32
CA ASP A 59 -18.69 -6.84 -22.42
C ASP A 59 -18.35 -8.34 -22.38
N GLY A 60 -17.55 -8.77 -21.40
CA GLY A 60 -17.27 -10.17 -21.08
C GLY A 60 -16.60 -10.90 -22.24
N ALA A 61 -17.32 -11.85 -22.85
CA ALA A 61 -16.78 -12.75 -23.87
C ALA A 61 -16.30 -12.05 -25.16
N THR A 62 -16.71 -10.81 -25.42
CA THR A 62 -16.22 -10.03 -26.58
C THR A 62 -14.90 -9.31 -26.28
N PHE A 63 -14.61 -9.05 -25.00
CA PHE A 63 -13.33 -8.48 -24.59
C PHE A 63 -12.26 -9.55 -24.39
N GLU A 64 -12.66 -10.69 -23.81
CA GLU A 64 -11.74 -11.79 -23.53
C GLU A 64 -11.28 -12.48 -24.81
N VAL A 65 -9.99 -12.39 -25.11
CA VAL A 65 -9.39 -13.04 -26.28
C VAL A 65 -8.18 -13.88 -25.89
N GLU A 66 -8.10 -15.09 -26.46
CA GLU A 66 -6.95 -15.98 -26.32
C GLU A 66 -6.37 -16.26 -27.70
N THR A 67 -5.20 -15.68 -27.98
CA THR A 67 -4.64 -15.69 -29.34
C THR A 67 -3.12 -15.56 -29.34
N THR A 68 -2.49 -15.66 -30.50
CA THR A 68 -1.04 -15.46 -30.65
C THR A 68 -0.75 -13.97 -30.81
N PRO A 69 0.23 -13.40 -30.08
CA PRO A 69 0.68 -12.03 -30.30
C PRO A 69 1.59 -11.95 -31.53
N ILE A 70 1.39 -10.95 -32.37
CA ILE A 70 2.14 -10.71 -33.62
C ILE A 70 2.58 -9.25 -33.65
N LEU A 71 3.86 -8.99 -33.95
CA LEU A 71 4.32 -7.62 -34.19
C LEU A 71 3.77 -7.10 -35.52
N ALA A 72 3.25 -5.87 -35.50
CA ALA A 72 2.86 -5.18 -36.72
C ALA A 72 4.05 -5.01 -37.67
N LYS A 73 3.81 -5.15 -38.98
CA LYS A 73 4.75 -4.74 -40.03
C LYS A 73 4.05 -3.76 -40.95
N PRO A 74 4.51 -2.49 -41.02
CA PRO A 74 5.50 -1.86 -40.14
C PRO A 74 5.01 -1.75 -38.68
N ILE A 75 5.93 -1.66 -37.72
CA ILE A 75 5.65 -1.73 -36.27
C ILE A 75 4.75 -0.59 -35.76
N ASP A 76 4.79 0.54 -36.46
CA ASP A 76 4.03 1.76 -36.18
C ASP A 76 2.80 1.92 -37.09
N GLY A 77 2.49 0.93 -37.93
CA GLY A 77 1.40 0.96 -38.90
C GLY A 77 1.66 1.83 -40.14
N LEU A 78 2.73 2.63 -40.19
CA LEU A 78 3.05 3.53 -41.31
C LEU A 78 4.27 3.08 -42.12
N GLY A 79 5.40 2.79 -41.46
CA GLY A 79 6.64 2.35 -42.10
C GLY A 79 7.29 3.40 -43.00
N THR A 80 7.73 3.00 -44.20
CA THR A 80 8.35 3.91 -45.19
C THR A 80 7.34 4.60 -46.11
N LYS A 81 6.04 4.36 -45.92
CA LYS A 81 4.99 5.12 -46.59
C LYS A 81 5.11 6.56 -46.08
N GLN A 82 5.70 7.47 -46.87
CA GLN A 82 5.83 8.87 -46.48
C GLN A 82 4.43 9.41 -46.17
N ARG A 83 4.27 10.12 -45.03
CA ARG A 83 3.22 11.14 -44.93
C ARG A 83 3.48 12.10 -46.09
N SER A 84 2.68 11.99 -47.15
CA SER A 84 2.64 13.03 -48.17
C SER A 84 2.23 14.33 -47.46
N ASN A 85 2.58 15.51 -48.00
CA ASN A 85 2.27 16.79 -47.37
C ASN A 85 0.75 17.08 -47.24
N ASP A 86 -0.10 16.13 -47.64
CA ASP A 86 -1.54 16.16 -47.45
C ASP A 86 -1.87 15.30 -46.20
N GLU A 87 -2.44 15.92 -45.18
CA GLU A 87 -2.59 15.40 -43.81
C GLU A 87 -3.49 14.15 -43.62
N ASP A 88 -3.96 13.47 -44.68
CA ASP A 88 -5.09 12.53 -44.58
C ASP A 88 -4.93 11.16 -45.30
N GLU A 89 -3.72 10.72 -45.67
CA GLU A 89 -3.57 9.42 -46.35
C GLU A 89 -3.55 8.25 -45.34
N TYR A 90 -4.73 7.71 -45.05
CA TYR A 90 -4.92 6.49 -44.27
C TYR A 90 -4.06 5.32 -44.84
N PRO A 91 -3.17 4.69 -44.05
CA PRO A 91 -2.10 3.81 -44.56
C PRO A 91 -2.58 2.42 -45.05
N GLY A 92 -3.82 2.04 -44.75
CA GLY A 92 -4.40 0.74 -45.10
C GLY A 92 -3.90 -0.41 -44.23
N LYS A 93 -4.01 -1.65 -44.75
CA LYS A 93 -3.61 -2.87 -44.04
C LYS A 93 -2.09 -2.94 -43.79
N LEU A 94 -1.73 -3.70 -42.75
CA LEU A 94 -0.36 -4.11 -42.45
C LEU A 94 0.20 -5.02 -43.54
N ASP A 95 1.52 -4.96 -43.74
CA ASP A 95 2.25 -5.75 -44.73
C ASP A 95 2.19 -7.26 -44.40
N ASN A 96 2.03 -7.60 -43.12
CA ASN A 96 1.83 -8.97 -42.63
C ASN A 96 0.38 -9.27 -42.23
N ALA A 97 -0.61 -8.69 -42.90
CA ALA A 97 -2.03 -8.94 -42.62
C ALA A 97 -2.38 -10.45 -42.57
N ASP A 98 -1.76 -11.28 -43.40
CA ASP A 98 -1.95 -12.74 -43.38
C ASP A 98 -1.46 -13.40 -42.08
N GLU A 99 -0.47 -12.83 -41.39
CA GLU A 99 0.00 -13.28 -40.06
C GLU A 99 -0.91 -12.73 -38.95
N VAL A 100 -1.50 -11.54 -39.16
CA VAL A 100 -2.31 -10.81 -38.18
C VAL A 100 -3.74 -11.36 -38.09
N ASP A 101 -4.27 -11.97 -39.15
CA ASP A 101 -5.64 -12.48 -39.20
C ASP A 101 -5.96 -13.48 -38.05
N GLY A 102 -6.90 -13.10 -37.18
CA GLY A 102 -7.29 -13.85 -35.97
C GLY A 102 -6.32 -13.72 -34.78
N ASN A 103 -5.25 -12.94 -34.92
CA ASN A 103 -4.19 -12.76 -33.92
C ASN A 103 -4.24 -11.39 -33.24
N MET A 104 -3.62 -11.29 -32.07
CA MET A 104 -3.45 -10.01 -31.39
C MET A 104 -2.27 -9.30 -32.03
N VAL A 105 -2.48 -8.08 -32.51
CA VAL A 105 -1.39 -7.29 -33.08
C VAL A 105 -0.81 -6.34 -32.04
N ILE A 106 0.52 -6.28 -31.99
CA ILE A 106 1.29 -5.35 -31.16
C ILE A 106 1.80 -4.24 -32.07
N MET A 107 1.45 -2.99 -31.76
CA MET A 107 1.80 -1.80 -32.53
C MET A 107 2.37 -0.72 -31.61
N THR A 108 3.34 0.06 -32.09
CA THR A 108 3.88 1.21 -31.37
C THR A 108 3.22 2.50 -31.83
N ASP A 109 3.03 3.46 -30.94
CA ASP A 109 2.43 4.77 -31.25
C ASP A 109 3.40 5.81 -31.88
N VAL A 110 4.64 5.44 -32.18
CA VAL A 110 5.69 6.31 -32.77
C VAL A 110 5.21 7.14 -33.98
N ALA A 111 4.34 6.58 -34.81
CA ALA A 111 3.83 7.25 -36.00
C ALA A 111 2.89 8.44 -35.69
N GLY A 112 2.51 8.63 -34.43
CA GLY A 112 1.59 9.69 -34.00
C GLY A 112 0.22 9.55 -34.65
N PHE A 113 -0.28 8.32 -34.75
CA PHE A 113 -1.66 8.05 -35.15
C PHE A 113 -2.56 8.07 -33.92
N SER A 114 -3.81 8.52 -34.12
CA SER A 114 -4.84 8.38 -33.11
C SER A 114 -5.07 6.89 -32.76
N GLY A 115 -5.57 6.63 -31.56
CA GLY A 115 -5.93 5.29 -31.12
C GLY A 115 -6.92 4.62 -32.08
N VAL A 116 -7.90 5.39 -32.58
CA VAL A 116 -8.92 4.90 -33.52
C VAL A 116 -8.30 4.53 -34.87
N THR A 117 -7.34 5.32 -35.36
CA THR A 117 -6.64 5.00 -36.60
C THR A 117 -5.82 3.71 -36.48
N MET A 118 -5.09 3.52 -35.37
CA MET A 118 -4.36 2.28 -35.12
C MET A 118 -5.30 1.07 -35.04
N ALA A 119 -6.43 1.22 -34.34
CA ALA A 119 -7.46 0.19 -34.24
C ALA A 119 -8.07 -0.16 -35.59
N ARG A 120 -8.27 0.84 -36.45
CA ARG A 120 -8.74 0.65 -37.82
C ARG A 120 -7.76 -0.16 -38.66
N ILE A 121 -6.46 0.19 -38.61
CA ILE A 121 -5.40 -0.55 -39.32
C ILE A 121 -5.37 -2.01 -38.88
N ALA A 122 -5.41 -2.25 -37.57
CA ALA A 122 -5.42 -3.58 -36.97
C ALA A 122 -6.64 -4.40 -37.42
N LYS A 123 -7.84 -3.81 -37.28
CA LYS A 123 -9.10 -4.46 -37.68
C LYS A 123 -9.15 -4.77 -39.17
N GLU A 124 -8.79 -3.82 -40.03
CA GLU A 124 -8.78 -4.05 -41.48
C GLU A 124 -7.75 -5.12 -41.88
N SER A 125 -6.70 -5.31 -41.07
CA SER A 125 -5.71 -6.38 -41.20
C SER A 125 -6.16 -7.74 -40.63
N GLY A 126 -7.36 -7.82 -40.04
CA GLY A 126 -7.95 -9.06 -39.51
C GLY A 126 -7.60 -9.35 -38.04
N ALA A 127 -7.02 -8.40 -37.31
CA ALA A 127 -6.63 -8.62 -35.92
C ALA A 127 -7.82 -8.99 -35.03
N ALA A 128 -7.60 -9.89 -34.08
CA ALA A 128 -8.59 -10.21 -33.04
C ALA A 128 -8.57 -9.22 -31.87
N ALA A 129 -7.43 -8.56 -31.65
CA ALA A 129 -7.25 -7.49 -30.67
C ALA A 129 -6.02 -6.64 -31.04
N LEU A 130 -5.96 -5.42 -30.52
CA LEU A 130 -4.83 -4.51 -30.66
C LEU A 130 -4.22 -4.20 -29.29
N MET A 131 -2.90 -4.39 -29.17
CA MET A 131 -2.09 -3.89 -28.07
C MET A 131 -1.20 -2.76 -28.57
N VAL A 132 -1.46 -1.54 -28.13
CA VAL A 132 -0.65 -0.36 -28.38
C VAL A 132 0.42 -0.25 -27.30
N VAL A 133 1.68 -0.15 -27.69
CA VAL A 133 2.80 0.10 -26.79
C VAL A 133 3.08 1.60 -26.81
N ASN A 134 2.97 2.26 -25.66
CA ASN A 134 3.38 3.65 -25.53
C ASN A 134 4.91 3.73 -25.70
N THR A 135 5.35 4.52 -26.67
CA THR A 135 6.76 4.74 -26.98
C THR A 135 7.17 6.20 -26.90
N ASP A 136 6.30 7.06 -26.36
CA ASP A 136 6.58 8.48 -26.18
C ASP A 136 7.92 8.67 -25.48
N LYS A 137 8.85 9.33 -26.19
CA LYS A 137 10.23 9.59 -25.75
C LYS A 137 10.39 10.99 -25.14
N GLU A 138 9.41 11.87 -25.33
CA GLU A 138 9.39 13.22 -24.76
C GLU A 138 8.62 13.24 -23.42
N GLY A 139 7.77 12.24 -23.17
CA GLY A 139 7.16 11.91 -21.87
C GLY A 139 7.77 10.69 -21.18
N ASP A 140 7.12 10.25 -20.09
CA ASP A 140 7.44 9.00 -19.41
C ASP A 140 6.77 7.83 -20.16
N GLY A 141 7.54 7.10 -20.97
CA GLY A 141 7.04 5.96 -21.78
C GLY A 141 6.46 4.81 -20.95
N ASP A 142 6.54 4.88 -19.61
CA ASP A 142 5.86 3.96 -18.70
C ASP A 142 4.46 4.45 -18.27
N PHE A 143 4.10 5.69 -18.57
CA PHE A 143 2.76 6.22 -18.35
C PHE A 143 1.76 5.64 -19.36
N ILE A 144 0.71 5.00 -18.85
CA ILE A 144 -0.38 4.43 -19.66
C ILE A 144 -1.72 5.08 -19.33
N TYR A 145 -2.52 5.30 -20.36
CA TYR A 145 -3.82 5.95 -20.28
C TYR A 145 -4.81 5.30 -21.24
N SER A 146 -6.10 5.57 -21.04
CA SER A 146 -7.13 5.08 -21.95
C SER A 146 -7.06 5.88 -23.25
N LEU A 147 -6.93 5.19 -24.37
CA LEU A 147 -6.97 5.82 -25.69
C LEU A 147 -8.39 6.35 -25.95
N GLU A 148 -8.48 7.59 -26.41
CA GLU A 148 -9.74 8.28 -26.73
C GLU A 148 -9.79 8.65 -28.22
N PRO A 149 -10.99 8.71 -28.84
CA PRO A 149 -11.15 9.33 -30.15
C PRO A 149 -10.76 10.81 -30.09
N GLU A 150 -10.01 11.31 -31.06
CA GLU A 150 -9.53 12.69 -31.05
C GLU A 150 -10.61 13.70 -31.46
N ASN A 151 -11.66 13.24 -32.14
CA ASN A 151 -12.75 14.06 -32.64
C ASN A 151 -14.05 13.25 -32.82
N GLU A 152 -15.18 13.94 -33.03
CA GLU A 152 -16.50 13.33 -33.22
C GLU A 152 -16.57 12.40 -34.44
N GLU A 153 -15.71 12.58 -35.45
CA GLU A 153 -15.71 11.69 -36.63
C GLU A 153 -15.09 10.35 -36.30
N GLU A 154 -13.99 10.35 -35.57
CA GLU A 154 -13.36 9.15 -35.03
C GLU A 154 -14.25 8.44 -34.02
N GLU A 155 -14.95 9.17 -33.16
CA GLU A 155 -15.89 8.59 -32.20
C GLU A 155 -16.99 7.81 -32.91
N ARG A 156 -17.66 8.42 -33.90
CA ARG A 156 -18.67 7.73 -34.72
C ARG A 156 -18.09 6.55 -35.49
N TYR A 157 -16.90 6.71 -36.06
CA TYR A 157 -16.25 5.61 -36.77
C TYR A 157 -15.99 4.44 -35.83
N ALA A 158 -15.46 4.72 -34.63
CA ALA A 158 -15.12 3.72 -33.64
C ALA A 158 -16.37 2.97 -33.13
N GLU A 159 -17.46 3.67 -32.84
CA GLU A 159 -18.74 3.06 -32.45
C GLU A 159 -19.31 2.13 -33.53
N GLU A 160 -19.24 2.53 -34.79
CA GLU A 160 -19.82 1.76 -35.90
C GLU A 160 -18.91 0.61 -36.37
N HIS A 161 -17.59 0.79 -36.28
CA HIS A 161 -16.63 -0.05 -36.98
C HIS A 161 -15.55 -0.67 -36.11
N ILE A 162 -15.31 -0.29 -34.86
CA ILE A 162 -14.28 -0.92 -34.03
C ILE A 162 -14.94 -1.90 -33.06
N ASP A 163 -14.78 -3.19 -33.32
CA ASP A 163 -15.37 -4.31 -32.57
C ASP A 163 -14.31 -5.28 -32.02
N ILE A 164 -13.04 -4.86 -32.03
CA ILE A 164 -11.92 -5.62 -31.46
C ILE A 164 -11.42 -4.92 -30.19
N PRO A 165 -11.00 -5.66 -29.15
CA PRO A 165 -10.43 -5.07 -27.95
C PRO A 165 -9.18 -4.26 -28.29
N VAL A 166 -9.07 -3.06 -27.72
CA VAL A 166 -7.91 -2.17 -27.87
C VAL A 166 -7.39 -1.84 -26.49
N ILE A 167 -6.11 -2.11 -26.25
CA ILE A 167 -5.44 -1.78 -25.00
C ILE A 167 -4.16 -0.99 -25.24
N MET A 168 -3.78 -0.17 -24.28
CA MET A 168 -2.47 0.47 -24.17
C MET A 168 -1.65 -0.19 -23.06
N VAL A 169 -0.36 -0.42 -23.32
CA VAL A 169 0.62 -0.91 -22.33
C VAL A 169 1.87 -0.03 -22.35
N SER A 170 2.64 -0.06 -21.25
CA SER A 170 3.88 0.71 -21.14
C SER A 170 4.97 0.16 -22.05
N LEU A 171 6.01 0.97 -22.29
CA LEU A 171 7.20 0.50 -22.97
C LEU A 171 7.85 -0.67 -22.21
N GLN A 172 7.93 -0.61 -20.88
CA GLN A 172 8.45 -1.70 -20.07
C GLN A 172 7.63 -2.99 -20.27
N ALA A 173 6.30 -2.89 -20.28
CA ALA A 173 5.42 -4.03 -20.54
C ALA A 173 5.65 -4.61 -21.95
N GLY A 174 5.76 -3.75 -22.96
CA GLY A 174 6.11 -4.13 -24.32
C GLY A 174 7.46 -4.87 -24.42
N ASN A 175 8.47 -4.43 -23.67
CA ASN A 175 9.77 -5.08 -23.60
C ASN A 175 9.69 -6.47 -22.93
N ILE A 176 8.89 -6.61 -21.85
CA ILE A 176 8.72 -7.88 -21.15
C ILE A 176 8.09 -8.94 -22.07
N ILE A 177 7.05 -8.59 -22.83
CA ILE A 177 6.41 -9.56 -23.73
C ILE A 177 7.27 -9.89 -24.95
N THR A 178 7.96 -8.91 -25.53
CA THR A 178 8.84 -9.14 -26.70
C THR A 178 10.09 -9.94 -26.35
N THR A 179 10.50 -9.97 -25.08
CA THR A 179 11.64 -10.76 -24.59
C THR A 179 11.23 -11.99 -23.79
N ALA A 180 9.94 -12.34 -23.77
CA ALA A 180 9.37 -13.38 -22.90
C ALA A 180 10.06 -14.75 -23.02
N LEU A 181 10.44 -15.15 -24.24
CA LEU A 181 11.13 -16.41 -24.54
C LEU A 181 12.59 -16.20 -24.96
N ALA A 182 13.17 -15.04 -24.68
CA ALA A 182 14.54 -14.74 -25.07
C ALA A 182 15.56 -15.57 -24.27
N THR A 183 16.53 -16.14 -24.96
CA THR A 183 17.68 -16.82 -24.36
C THR A 183 18.97 -16.05 -24.63
N ASP A 184 19.99 -16.22 -23.79
CA ASP A 184 21.27 -15.50 -23.88
C ASP A 184 22.01 -15.68 -25.22
N ASP A 185 21.70 -16.75 -25.96
CA ASP A 185 22.30 -17.12 -27.24
C ASP A 185 21.49 -16.70 -28.47
N MET A 186 20.30 -16.11 -28.29
CA MET A 186 19.47 -15.65 -29.40
C MET A 186 19.98 -14.34 -30.00
N ASP A 187 19.91 -14.25 -31.34
CA ASP A 187 20.25 -13.02 -32.06
C ASP A 187 19.25 -11.91 -31.70
N PRO A 188 19.72 -10.72 -31.26
CA PRO A 188 18.85 -9.57 -30.99
C PRO A 188 17.94 -9.20 -32.16
N ALA A 189 18.35 -9.43 -33.40
CA ALA A 189 17.51 -9.17 -34.57
C ALA A 189 16.28 -10.09 -34.62
N ILE A 190 16.41 -11.34 -34.16
CA ILE A 190 15.31 -12.30 -34.08
C ILE A 190 14.34 -11.87 -32.97
N VAL A 191 14.87 -11.50 -31.80
CA VAL A 191 14.07 -10.99 -30.67
C VAL A 191 13.26 -9.76 -31.09
N ASN A 192 13.92 -8.77 -31.69
CA ASN A 192 13.30 -7.53 -32.14
C ASN A 192 12.29 -7.72 -33.30
N SER A 193 12.35 -8.86 -34.01
CA SER A 193 11.36 -9.22 -35.04
C SER A 193 10.18 -10.05 -34.49
N GLY A 194 10.11 -10.23 -33.17
CA GLY A 194 9.03 -10.97 -32.50
C GLY A 194 9.31 -12.46 -32.32
N GLY A 195 10.52 -12.95 -32.63
CA GLY A 195 10.87 -14.37 -32.52
C GLY A 195 10.95 -14.90 -31.08
N ALA A 196 10.85 -14.01 -30.08
CA ALA A 196 10.85 -14.34 -28.66
C ALA A 196 9.50 -14.06 -27.97
N LEU A 197 8.46 -13.74 -28.75
CA LEU A 197 7.09 -13.59 -28.24
C LEU A 197 6.55 -14.93 -27.71
N PRO A 198 5.67 -14.91 -26.72
CA PRO A 198 5.01 -16.12 -26.27
C PRO A 198 4.09 -16.69 -27.36
N GLU A 199 3.94 -18.01 -27.41
CA GLU A 199 3.10 -18.68 -28.42
C GLU A 199 1.63 -18.26 -28.34
N ARG A 200 1.16 -17.90 -27.14
CA ARG A 200 -0.23 -17.55 -26.85
C ARG A 200 -0.31 -16.60 -25.67
N VAL A 201 -1.21 -15.64 -25.77
CA VAL A 201 -1.59 -14.71 -24.72
C VAL A 201 -3.09 -14.78 -24.46
N ARG A 202 -3.49 -14.39 -23.25
CA ARG A 202 -4.88 -14.18 -22.85
C ARG A 202 -5.05 -12.73 -22.43
N LEU A 203 -5.93 -12.00 -23.11
CA LEU A 203 -6.40 -10.69 -22.68
C LEU A 203 -7.73 -10.88 -21.96
N TYR A 204 -7.85 -10.32 -20.77
CA TYR A 204 -9.08 -10.33 -20.00
C TYR A 204 -9.15 -9.10 -19.08
N ALA A 205 -10.34 -8.84 -18.51
CA ALA A 205 -10.56 -7.71 -17.63
C ALA A 205 -9.75 -7.86 -16.32
N GLY A 206 -9.08 -6.79 -15.87
CA GLY A 206 -8.28 -6.81 -14.65
C GLY A 206 -9.11 -7.05 -13.38
N GLY A 207 -10.39 -6.66 -13.40
CA GLY A 207 -11.32 -6.84 -12.27
C GLY A 207 -10.78 -6.18 -10.99
N ASP A 208 -10.81 -6.93 -9.89
CA ASP A 208 -10.33 -6.48 -8.58
C ASP A 208 -8.82 -6.67 -8.39
N ARG A 209 -8.07 -7.02 -9.46
CA ARG A 209 -6.61 -7.17 -9.37
C ARG A 209 -5.98 -5.81 -9.07
N PRO A 210 -4.95 -5.76 -8.20
CA PRO A 210 -4.17 -4.55 -8.02
C PRO A 210 -3.45 -4.16 -9.31
N PHE A 211 -3.47 -2.88 -9.66
CA PHE A 211 -2.73 -2.31 -10.78
C PHE A 211 -2.15 -0.95 -10.39
N PHE A 212 -1.09 -0.53 -11.10
CA PHE A 212 -0.31 0.66 -10.77
C PHE A 212 -0.69 1.89 -11.59
N GLU A 213 -0.58 3.07 -10.98
CA GLU A 213 -0.66 4.35 -11.66
C GLU A 213 0.46 5.26 -11.16
N ASP A 214 1.36 5.65 -12.04
CA ASP A 214 2.50 6.48 -11.67
C ASP A 214 2.10 7.95 -11.56
N ALA A 215 2.42 8.57 -10.41
CA ALA A 215 2.17 9.99 -10.19
C ALA A 215 3.44 10.82 -10.29
N VAL A 216 4.55 10.32 -9.76
CA VAL A 216 5.86 10.97 -9.79
C VAL A 216 6.94 9.89 -9.91
N SER A 217 7.76 9.95 -10.96
CA SER A 217 8.75 8.91 -11.28
C SER A 217 10.03 8.98 -10.43
N LYS A 218 10.33 10.12 -9.77
CA LYS A 218 11.65 10.35 -9.17
C LYS A 218 11.69 11.04 -7.81
N SER A 219 11.12 12.25 -7.69
CA SER A 219 11.37 13.12 -6.53
C SER A 219 10.08 13.78 -6.04
N PRO A 220 9.38 13.16 -5.07
CA PRO A 220 9.64 11.82 -4.52
C PRO A 220 9.09 10.76 -5.49
N VAL A 221 9.54 9.51 -5.43
CA VAL A 221 8.83 8.44 -6.15
C VAL A 221 7.45 8.27 -5.51
N VAL A 222 6.38 8.49 -6.28
CA VAL A 222 4.98 8.34 -5.86
C VAL A 222 4.23 7.57 -6.93
N TYR A 223 3.62 6.47 -6.53
CA TYR A 223 2.72 5.70 -7.37
C TYR A 223 1.51 5.27 -6.56
N LEU A 224 0.40 5.04 -7.25
CA LEU A 224 -0.83 4.54 -6.67
C LEU A 224 -0.97 3.06 -7.00
N ILE A 225 -1.52 2.30 -6.04
CA ILE A 225 -1.95 0.93 -6.27
C ILE A 225 -3.47 0.91 -6.10
N HIS A 226 -4.16 0.75 -7.21
CA HIS A 226 -5.60 0.55 -7.24
C HIS A 226 -5.96 -0.82 -6.69
N ASN A 227 -7.16 -0.96 -6.13
CA ASN A 227 -7.66 -2.24 -5.58
C ASN A 227 -6.69 -2.95 -4.60
N LEU A 228 -5.83 -2.21 -3.88
CA LEU A 228 -4.88 -2.85 -2.97
C LEU A 228 -5.60 -3.60 -1.85
N LEU A 229 -6.64 -2.99 -1.28
CA LEU A 229 -7.51 -3.62 -0.28
C LEU A 229 -8.91 -3.82 -0.82
N SER A 230 -9.49 -4.98 -0.52
CA SER A 230 -10.91 -5.21 -0.79
C SER A 230 -11.80 -4.40 0.14
N ASP A 231 -13.07 -4.30 -0.21
CA ASP A 231 -14.08 -3.65 0.62
C ASP A 231 -14.19 -4.27 2.01
N GLU A 232 -14.17 -5.60 2.09
CA GLU A 232 -14.25 -6.36 3.34
C GLU A 232 -13.01 -6.15 4.21
N GLU A 233 -11.84 -6.02 3.60
CA GLU A 233 -10.59 -5.74 4.30
C GLU A 233 -10.56 -4.33 4.87
N CYS A 234 -11.03 -3.34 4.11
CA CYS A 234 -11.21 -1.97 4.59
C CYS A 234 -12.12 -1.96 5.82
N GLU A 235 -13.27 -2.65 5.76
CA GLU A 235 -14.19 -2.77 6.89
C GLU A 235 -13.57 -3.51 8.09
N ALA A 236 -12.79 -4.57 7.85
CA ALA A 236 -12.11 -5.32 8.89
C ALA A 236 -11.07 -4.46 9.64
N LEU A 237 -10.35 -3.58 8.94
CA LEU A 237 -9.43 -2.61 9.55
C LEU A 237 -10.18 -1.58 10.39
N LEU A 238 -11.26 -0.99 9.85
CA LEU A 238 -12.10 -0.01 10.57
C LEU A 238 -12.71 -0.61 11.84
N LYS A 239 -13.27 -1.82 11.74
CA LYS A 239 -13.81 -2.57 12.88
C LYS A 239 -12.73 -2.88 13.92
N SER A 240 -11.51 -3.16 13.47
CA SER A 240 -10.37 -3.37 14.36
C SER A 240 -9.93 -2.09 15.07
N ALA A 241 -10.13 -0.92 14.47
CA ALA A 241 -9.79 0.38 15.06
C ALA A 241 -10.90 0.97 15.96
N GLU A 242 -12.12 0.45 15.87
CA GLU A 242 -13.28 0.97 16.60
C GLU A 242 -12.99 1.14 18.10
N LYS A 243 -13.31 2.32 18.64
CA LYS A 243 -13.14 2.71 20.06
C LYS A 243 -11.70 2.72 20.59
N LYS A 244 -10.68 2.65 19.72
CA LYS A 244 -9.26 2.65 20.12
C LYS A 244 -8.52 3.95 19.81
N TYR A 245 -9.12 4.81 19.00
CA TYR A 245 -8.60 6.12 18.62
C TYR A 245 -8.21 7.00 19.80
N GLU A 246 -7.12 7.75 19.63
CA GLU A 246 -6.68 8.83 20.50
C GLU A 246 -6.36 10.05 19.66
N ARG A 247 -6.68 11.24 20.19
CA ARG A 247 -6.35 12.50 19.54
C ARG A 247 -4.83 12.63 19.39
N ILE A 248 -4.35 12.96 18.19
CA ILE A 248 -2.96 13.36 18.00
C ILE A 248 -2.73 14.69 18.72
N ASP A 249 -1.75 14.72 19.62
CA ASP A 249 -1.27 15.93 20.31
C ASP A 249 0.24 16.08 20.10
N ASP A 250 0.58 16.61 18.94
CA ASP A 250 1.95 16.90 18.49
C ASP A 250 2.50 18.21 19.09
N THR A 251 1.66 19.00 19.78
CA THR A 251 2.04 20.29 20.38
C THR A 251 2.80 20.13 21.69
N SER A 252 2.66 18.97 22.34
CA SER A 252 3.28 18.64 23.62
C SER A 252 4.81 18.61 23.60
N GLY A 253 5.42 18.55 22.40
CA GLY A 253 6.87 18.37 22.24
C GLY A 253 7.37 16.95 22.55
N THR A 254 6.46 16.01 22.83
CA THR A 254 6.81 14.61 23.12
C THR A 254 6.41 13.70 21.97
N SER A 255 7.39 13.10 21.30
CA SER A 255 7.14 12.08 20.27
C SER A 255 6.78 10.73 20.90
N ASN A 256 5.92 9.96 20.25
CA ASN A 256 5.71 8.53 20.50
C ASN A 256 6.40 7.73 19.39
N TYR A 257 7.66 7.36 19.63
CA TYR A 257 8.48 6.60 18.67
C TYR A 257 7.93 5.20 18.38
N LEU A 258 7.17 4.62 19.31
CA LEU A 258 6.65 3.26 19.19
C LEU A 258 5.49 3.18 18.18
N GLU A 259 4.69 4.24 18.10
CA GLU A 259 3.48 4.32 17.26
C GLU A 259 3.60 5.37 16.15
N SER A 260 4.82 5.87 15.89
CA SER A 260 5.14 6.86 14.86
C SER A 260 4.27 8.14 14.92
N SER A 261 3.97 8.63 16.12
CA SER A 261 3.32 9.94 16.32
C SER A 261 4.39 10.94 16.77
N MET A 262 4.93 11.72 15.84
CA MET A 262 6.01 12.67 16.13
C MET A 262 5.48 13.99 16.67
N ALA A 263 6.29 14.66 17.50
CA ALA A 263 6.02 16.04 17.89
C ALA A 263 6.18 16.98 16.70
N SER A 264 5.44 18.10 16.70
CA SER A 264 5.58 19.12 15.67
C SER A 264 6.97 19.76 15.72
N GLU A 265 7.51 20.08 14.54
CA GLU A 265 8.78 20.83 14.41
C GLU A 265 8.72 22.18 15.14
N LYS A 266 7.53 22.80 15.19
CA LYS A 266 7.31 24.08 15.86
C LYS A 266 6.49 23.87 17.12
N GLN A 267 7.17 23.93 18.27
CA GLN A 267 6.54 23.74 19.57
C GLN A 267 5.32 24.67 19.75
N GLY A 268 4.18 24.09 20.13
CA GLY A 268 2.91 24.80 20.33
C GLY A 268 2.13 25.12 19.05
N VAL A 269 2.62 24.74 17.87
CA VAL A 269 1.88 24.83 16.61
C VAL A 269 1.52 23.42 16.17
N PRO A 270 0.23 23.03 16.17
CA PRO A 270 -0.15 21.70 15.73
C PRO A 270 0.07 21.55 14.23
N THR A 271 0.63 20.42 13.83
CA THR A 271 0.68 19.99 12.43
C THR A 271 -0.61 19.20 12.12
N ALA A 272 -1.04 18.34 13.04
CA ALA A 272 -2.33 17.65 12.96
C ALA A 272 -3.42 18.39 13.75
N ILE A 273 -4.52 18.73 13.09
CA ILE A 273 -5.69 19.38 13.72
C ILE A 273 -6.86 18.41 13.68
N ASP A 274 -7.43 18.11 14.86
CA ASP A 274 -8.61 17.25 15.02
C ASP A 274 -8.48 15.86 14.36
N VAL A 275 -7.27 15.31 14.25
CA VAL A 275 -7.02 13.96 13.71
C VAL A 275 -6.90 12.98 14.88
N ASP A 276 -7.69 11.89 14.85
CA ASP A 276 -7.54 10.81 15.82
C ASP A 276 -6.79 9.62 15.19
N GLN A 277 -5.95 8.95 15.98
CA GLN A 277 -5.07 7.87 15.51
C GLN A 277 -5.15 6.64 16.42
N THR A 278 -4.97 5.44 15.86
CA THR A 278 -4.67 4.23 16.62
C THR A 278 -3.72 3.32 15.85
N MET A 279 -2.76 2.71 16.54
CA MET A 279 -1.95 1.62 15.99
C MET A 279 -2.65 0.28 16.23
N LEU A 280 -2.73 -0.57 15.22
CA LEU A 280 -3.30 -1.92 15.30
C LEU A 280 -2.18 -2.94 15.52
N TRP A 281 -1.78 -3.13 16.77
CA TRP A 281 -0.74 -4.08 17.16
C TRP A 281 -1.18 -5.54 16.91
N LYS A 282 -0.84 -6.08 15.74
CA LYS A 282 -1.22 -7.41 15.28
C LYS A 282 0.01 -8.28 14.98
N GLY A 283 1.03 -7.70 14.36
CA GLY A 283 2.26 -8.35 13.95
C GLY A 283 2.03 -9.73 13.33
N SER A 284 2.99 -10.64 13.53
CA SER A 284 2.93 -12.01 12.98
C SER A 284 1.84 -12.90 13.63
N VAL A 285 1.26 -12.45 14.74
CA VAL A 285 0.15 -13.12 15.44
C VAL A 285 -1.23 -12.59 15.02
N GLY A 286 -1.27 -11.76 13.98
CA GLY A 286 -2.51 -11.28 13.36
C GLY A 286 -3.39 -12.41 12.84
N GLY A 287 -4.69 -12.11 12.69
CA GLY A 287 -5.65 -13.02 12.05
C GLY A 287 -5.37 -13.17 10.55
N LYS A 288 -6.05 -14.14 9.91
CA LYS A 288 -5.88 -14.46 8.48
C LYS A 288 -5.92 -13.22 7.58
N THR A 289 -6.92 -12.35 7.76
CA THR A 289 -7.09 -11.11 7.00
C THR A 289 -5.83 -10.22 6.99
N PHE A 290 -5.18 -10.01 8.13
CA PHE A 290 -3.97 -9.18 8.18
C PHE A 290 -2.79 -9.82 7.46
N LYS A 291 -2.68 -11.15 7.54
CA LYS A 291 -1.62 -11.90 6.83
C LYS A 291 -1.84 -11.90 5.33
N ASP A 292 -3.09 -12.09 4.89
CA ASP A 292 -3.44 -12.03 3.47
C ASP A 292 -3.13 -10.63 2.90
N ILE A 293 -3.41 -9.55 3.66
CA ILE A 293 -3.06 -8.17 3.28
C ILE A 293 -1.53 -7.99 3.19
N ASP A 294 -0.77 -8.41 4.20
CA ASP A 294 0.70 -8.29 4.17
C ASP A 294 1.32 -9.12 3.03
N GLU A 295 0.80 -10.31 2.77
CA GLU A 295 1.21 -11.15 1.65
C GLU A 295 0.92 -10.48 0.31
N ARG A 296 -0.27 -9.88 0.13
CA ARG A 296 -0.60 -9.14 -1.09
C ARG A 296 0.28 -7.92 -1.27
N ILE A 297 0.49 -7.11 -0.22
CA ILE A 297 1.39 -5.96 -0.27
C ILE A 297 2.78 -6.43 -0.69
N SER A 298 3.28 -7.54 -0.12
CA SER A 298 4.59 -8.08 -0.48
C SER A 298 4.66 -8.58 -1.93
N GLN A 299 3.63 -9.27 -2.41
CA GLN A 299 3.57 -9.77 -3.80
C GLN A 299 3.51 -8.63 -4.82
N VAL A 300 2.75 -7.56 -4.52
CA VAL A 300 2.55 -6.42 -5.42
C VAL A 300 3.76 -5.49 -5.39
N THR A 301 4.26 -5.11 -4.21
CA THR A 301 5.34 -4.12 -4.08
C THR A 301 6.75 -4.72 -4.10
N GLY A 302 6.87 -6.03 -3.91
CA GLY A 302 8.16 -6.71 -3.71
C GLY A 302 8.80 -6.47 -2.33
N PHE A 303 8.23 -5.61 -1.48
CA PHE A 303 8.81 -5.38 -0.16
C PHE A 303 8.61 -6.61 0.76
N PRO A 304 9.61 -7.02 1.56
CA PRO A 304 9.47 -8.18 2.44
C PRO A 304 8.59 -7.87 3.67
N PRO A 305 7.68 -8.77 4.10
CA PRO A 305 6.79 -8.53 5.25
C PRO A 305 7.51 -8.27 6.58
N GLU A 306 8.76 -8.71 6.68
CA GLU A 306 9.61 -8.51 7.85
C GLU A 306 9.87 -7.02 8.14
N HIS A 307 9.76 -6.18 7.12
CA HIS A 307 10.04 -4.74 7.17
C HIS A 307 8.79 -3.90 7.44
N PHE A 308 7.61 -4.51 7.46
CA PHE A 308 6.34 -3.79 7.57
C PHE A 308 6.01 -3.42 9.00
N SER A 309 5.62 -2.17 9.24
CA SER A 309 4.90 -1.80 10.46
C SER A 309 3.54 -2.48 10.51
N ASP A 310 2.98 -2.57 11.71
CA ASP A 310 1.53 -2.73 11.84
C ASP A 310 0.80 -1.49 11.27
N PHE A 311 -0.50 -1.63 11.01
CA PHE A 311 -1.30 -0.53 10.47
C PHE A 311 -1.58 0.55 11.53
N GLN A 312 -1.30 1.80 11.18
CA GLN A 312 -1.76 2.98 11.88
C GLN A 312 -3.02 3.51 11.20
N ILE A 313 -4.14 3.59 11.92
CA ILE A 313 -5.40 4.07 11.37
C ILE A 313 -5.66 5.49 11.84
N ASN A 314 -5.77 6.43 10.90
CA ASN A 314 -6.10 7.82 11.18
C ASN A 314 -7.54 8.11 10.76
N LYS A 315 -8.23 8.86 11.60
CA LYS A 315 -9.61 9.29 11.43
C LYS A 315 -9.66 10.80 11.39
N TYR A 316 -10.19 11.32 10.30
CA TYR A 316 -10.42 12.74 10.06
C TYR A 316 -11.92 12.99 10.13
N VAL A 317 -12.31 14.01 10.87
CA VAL A 317 -13.69 14.51 10.97
C VAL A 317 -13.77 15.88 10.32
N LYS A 318 -14.97 16.46 10.25
CA LYS A 318 -15.14 17.80 9.72
C LYS A 318 -14.26 18.81 10.48
N GLY A 319 -13.46 19.58 9.73
CA GLY A 319 -12.48 20.53 10.22
C GLY A 319 -11.07 19.97 10.40
N SER A 320 -10.92 18.64 10.37
CA SER A 320 -9.60 18.00 10.47
C SER A 320 -8.73 18.36 9.27
N LEU A 321 -7.44 18.52 9.52
CA LEU A 321 -6.40 18.63 8.52
C LEU A 321 -5.09 18.12 9.12
N TYR A 322 -4.14 17.75 8.25
CA TYR A 322 -2.78 17.48 8.67
C TYR A 322 -1.86 18.26 7.75
N GLY A 323 -1.19 19.28 8.30
CA GLY A 323 -0.30 20.16 7.55
C GLY A 323 0.92 19.45 6.98
N PRO A 324 1.74 20.17 6.18
CA PRO A 324 2.96 19.64 5.60
C PRO A 324 3.87 18.97 6.63
N HIS A 325 4.17 17.70 6.39
CA HIS A 325 5.06 16.90 7.23
C HIS A 325 5.76 15.82 6.40
N TYR A 326 6.66 15.11 7.06
CA TYR A 326 7.36 13.96 6.51
C TYR A 326 7.01 12.72 7.32
N ASP A 327 6.87 11.57 6.66
CA ASP A 327 6.66 10.29 7.33
C ASP A 327 8.01 9.76 7.87
N MET A 328 8.53 10.46 8.89
CA MET A 328 9.83 10.17 9.49
C MET A 328 9.66 9.69 10.93
N ASN A 329 10.36 8.61 11.26
CA ASN A 329 10.56 8.15 12.63
C ASN A 329 12.05 7.82 12.83
N PRO A 330 12.81 8.68 13.55
CA PRO A 330 14.24 8.48 13.77
C PRO A 330 14.59 7.12 14.39
N ALA A 331 13.66 6.48 15.11
CA ALA A 331 13.90 5.19 15.75
C ALA A 331 13.94 4.01 14.77
N ASN A 332 13.27 4.09 13.61
CA ASN A 332 12.97 2.90 12.79
C ASN A 332 13.35 3.04 11.29
N GLY A 333 13.80 4.22 10.83
CA GLY A 333 14.31 4.41 9.46
C GLY A 333 13.29 4.04 8.38
N ILE A 334 12.21 4.82 8.26
CA ILE A 334 11.14 4.62 7.28
C ILE A 334 11.68 4.91 5.88
N MET A 335 11.72 3.90 5.02
CA MET A 335 12.17 3.99 3.63
C MET A 335 11.00 4.36 2.70
N ALA A 336 9.83 3.79 2.94
CA ALA A 336 8.63 4.05 2.15
C ALA A 336 7.38 4.00 3.04
N THR A 337 6.32 4.66 2.61
CA THR A 337 5.02 4.65 3.28
C THR A 337 3.94 4.23 2.30
N ILE A 338 3.09 3.31 2.75
CA ILE A 338 1.86 2.90 2.06
C ILE A 338 0.69 3.51 2.82
N THR A 339 -0.05 4.43 2.19
CA THR A 339 -1.25 5.05 2.74
C THR A 339 -2.47 4.57 1.98
N VAL A 340 -3.35 3.81 2.62
CA VAL A 340 -4.57 3.28 1.99
C VAL A 340 -5.79 4.05 2.47
N PHE A 341 -6.66 4.48 1.56
CA PHE A 341 -7.94 5.08 1.91
C PHE A 341 -8.96 3.98 2.22
N LEU A 342 -9.60 4.03 3.39
CA LEU A 342 -10.53 2.99 3.84
C LEU A 342 -12.00 3.29 3.52
N ASN A 343 -12.26 4.46 2.95
CA ASN A 343 -13.58 4.89 2.48
C ASN A 343 -13.46 5.98 1.42
N ASP A 344 -14.50 6.12 0.59
CA ASP A 344 -14.62 7.22 -0.35
C ASP A 344 -14.94 8.52 0.37
N VAL A 345 -14.39 9.62 -0.17
CA VAL A 345 -14.71 10.97 0.26
C VAL A 345 -15.20 11.76 -0.96
N PRO A 346 -16.44 12.28 -0.94
CA PRO A 346 -16.95 13.12 -2.01
C PRO A 346 -16.07 14.36 -2.24
N ILE A 347 -15.88 14.75 -3.50
CA ILE A 347 -14.98 15.84 -3.90
C ILE A 347 -15.35 17.15 -3.21
N GLU A 348 -16.64 17.45 -3.05
CA GLU A 348 -17.14 18.64 -2.37
C GLU A 348 -16.79 18.71 -0.88
N HIS A 349 -16.42 17.59 -0.27
CA HIS A 349 -15.97 17.53 1.11
C HIS A 349 -14.47 17.82 1.28
N GLY A 350 -13.68 17.87 0.21
CA GLY A 350 -12.23 18.03 0.28
C GLY A 350 -11.54 16.85 0.99
N GLY A 351 -10.44 17.12 1.71
CA GLY A 351 -9.69 16.09 2.43
C GLY A 351 -8.71 15.33 1.53
N GLU A 352 -8.29 15.91 0.41
CA GLU A 352 -7.32 15.36 -0.52
C GLU A 352 -5.95 15.15 0.15
N PHE A 353 -5.22 14.13 -0.32
CA PHE A 353 -3.84 13.87 0.07
C PHE A 353 -2.92 14.52 -0.96
N VAL A 354 -1.95 15.34 -0.53
CA VAL A 354 -1.25 16.25 -1.44
C VAL A 354 0.26 16.17 -1.24
N TYR A 355 0.99 16.15 -2.36
CA TYR A 355 2.42 16.45 -2.43
C TYR A 355 2.58 17.87 -3.01
N PRO A 356 2.85 18.88 -2.17
CA PRO A 356 2.84 20.29 -2.59
C PRO A 356 4.07 20.70 -3.40
N LYS A 357 5.14 19.90 -3.37
CA LYS A 357 6.37 20.13 -4.11
C LYS A 357 6.86 18.81 -4.68
N THR A 358 6.75 18.66 -5.99
CA THR A 358 7.41 17.57 -6.72
C THR A 358 8.56 18.16 -7.53
N GLN A 359 9.51 17.34 -7.97
CA GLN A 359 10.46 17.75 -9.01
C GLN A 359 10.14 16.99 -10.29
N ASN A 360 10.03 17.73 -11.40
CA ASN A 360 9.85 17.14 -12.73
C ASN A 360 11.20 16.63 -13.25
N GLU A 361 11.16 15.78 -14.28
CA GLU A 361 12.34 15.16 -14.90
C GLU A 361 13.38 16.17 -15.40
N SER A 362 12.96 17.39 -15.71
CA SER A 362 13.82 18.51 -16.12
C SER A 362 14.69 19.10 -15.00
N GLY A 363 14.55 18.62 -13.76
CA GLY A 363 15.37 19.08 -12.61
C GLY A 363 15.11 20.52 -12.18
N ALA A 364 13.99 21.11 -12.61
CA ALA A 364 13.56 22.42 -12.15
C ALA A 364 12.93 22.32 -10.75
N ASP A 365 13.34 23.19 -9.83
CA ASP A 365 12.59 23.44 -8.60
C ASP A 365 11.18 23.94 -8.99
N GLY A 366 10.13 23.17 -8.68
CA GLY A 366 8.74 23.57 -8.94
C GLY A 366 7.93 22.63 -9.83
N GLY A 367 8.10 21.32 -9.67
CA GLY A 367 7.21 20.35 -10.30
C GLY A 367 5.76 20.48 -9.87
N ASP A 368 4.87 19.95 -10.70
CA ASP A 368 3.41 20.05 -10.53
C ASP A 368 2.97 19.48 -9.19
N ALA A 369 2.08 20.19 -8.49
CA ALA A 369 1.49 19.68 -7.26
C ALA A 369 0.65 18.43 -7.58
N VAL A 370 0.86 17.36 -6.82
CA VAL A 370 0.09 16.11 -6.97
C VAL A 370 -0.99 16.07 -5.91
N VAL A 371 -2.24 15.93 -6.36
CA VAL A 371 -3.43 15.90 -5.51
C VAL A 371 -4.12 14.55 -5.69
N ILE A 372 -4.25 13.78 -4.62
CA ILE A 372 -4.83 12.45 -4.62
C ILE A 372 -6.17 12.49 -3.89
N ARG A 373 -7.23 12.11 -4.61
CA ARG A 373 -8.59 12.00 -4.08
C ARG A 373 -8.74 10.70 -3.29
N PRO A 374 -9.37 10.72 -2.09
CA PRO A 374 -9.60 9.51 -1.32
C PRO A 374 -10.64 8.61 -2.00
N THR A 375 -10.16 7.49 -2.54
CA THR A 375 -10.99 6.42 -3.12
C THR A 375 -10.77 5.14 -2.32
N LYS A 376 -11.84 4.48 -1.89
CA LYS A 376 -11.75 3.29 -1.04
C LYS A 376 -10.89 2.20 -1.70
N GLY A 377 -9.99 1.60 -0.93
CA GLY A 377 -9.09 0.53 -1.39
C GLY A 377 -7.87 1.01 -2.18
N LEU A 378 -7.86 2.26 -2.64
CA LEU A 378 -6.70 2.89 -3.30
C LEU A 378 -5.59 3.14 -2.29
N ALA A 379 -4.37 2.74 -2.66
CA ALA A 379 -3.18 3.00 -1.87
C ALA A 379 -2.25 3.99 -2.57
N VAL A 380 -1.67 4.89 -1.81
CA VAL A 380 -0.58 5.78 -2.22
C VAL A 380 0.70 5.24 -1.63
N VAL A 381 1.65 4.89 -2.48
CA VAL A 381 2.99 4.51 -2.04
C VAL A 381 3.94 5.63 -2.38
N HIS A 382 4.67 6.11 -1.38
CA HIS A 382 5.77 7.05 -1.62
C HIS A 382 7.03 6.62 -0.92
N HIS A 383 8.16 6.91 -1.58
CA HIS A 383 9.47 6.69 -1.01
C HIS A 383 9.90 7.92 -0.21
N ASN A 384 10.31 7.70 1.03
CA ASN A 384 10.86 8.73 1.93
C ASN A 384 12.37 8.91 1.74
N THR A 385 13.00 8.01 0.98
CA THR A 385 14.44 8.03 0.70
C THR A 385 14.74 7.84 -0.77
N ASP A 386 15.86 8.42 -1.23
CA ASP A 386 16.42 8.21 -2.57
C ASP A 386 17.02 6.78 -2.75
N ASP A 387 17.56 6.52 -3.94
CA ASP A 387 18.24 5.28 -4.32
C ASP A 387 19.50 4.97 -3.48
N ARG A 388 19.98 5.95 -2.72
CA ARG A 388 21.14 5.86 -1.82
C ARG A 388 20.71 5.87 -0.35
N TYR A 389 19.41 5.73 -0.06
CA TYR A 389 18.82 5.75 1.27
C TYR A 389 18.99 7.09 2.03
N ASN A 390 19.27 8.18 1.32
CA ASN A 390 19.21 9.51 1.92
C ASN A 390 17.76 9.97 1.96
N PHE A 391 17.42 10.72 3.00
CA PHE A 391 16.09 11.29 3.15
C PHE A 391 15.75 12.25 2.00
N ASP A 392 14.60 12.02 1.36
CA ASP A 392 14.12 12.83 0.26
C ASP A 392 13.20 13.96 0.77
N GLN A 393 13.66 15.21 0.69
CA GLN A 393 12.90 16.38 1.13
C GLN A 393 11.70 16.70 0.23
N SER A 394 11.60 16.10 -0.95
CA SER A 394 10.42 16.23 -1.79
C SER A 394 9.28 15.30 -1.35
N SER A 395 9.53 14.35 -0.44
CA SER A 395 8.52 13.47 0.18
C SER A 395 7.51 14.17 1.11
N VAL A 396 7.62 15.50 1.25
CA VAL A 396 6.68 16.30 2.04
C VAL A 396 5.26 16.05 1.55
N ASN A 397 4.39 15.67 2.47
CA ASN A 397 3.00 15.40 2.19
C ASN A 397 2.09 16.07 3.22
N GLN A 398 0.82 16.21 2.87
CA GLN A 398 -0.20 16.80 3.71
C GLN A 398 -1.59 16.27 3.37
N GLU A 399 -2.52 16.45 4.29
CA GLU A 399 -3.93 16.16 4.11
C GLU A 399 -4.71 17.46 4.26
N LEU A 400 -5.35 17.87 3.16
CA LEU A 400 -6.17 19.09 3.12
C LEU A 400 -7.36 19.00 4.07
N SER A 401 -7.97 20.15 4.33
CA SER A 401 -9.08 20.22 5.28
C SER A 401 -10.30 19.46 4.80
N LEU A 402 -10.84 18.62 5.68
CA LEU A 402 -12.09 17.90 5.45
C LEU A 402 -13.28 18.79 5.85
N ASN A 403 -14.07 19.21 4.87
CA ASN A 403 -15.22 20.11 5.04
C ASN A 403 -16.53 19.38 5.36
N GLY A 404 -16.61 18.07 5.11
CA GLY A 404 -17.78 17.24 5.36
C GLY A 404 -17.46 15.75 5.48
N GLY A 405 -18.38 14.98 6.07
CA GLY A 405 -18.22 13.53 6.24
C GLY A 405 -17.11 13.12 7.22
N VAL A 406 -16.54 11.94 6.97
CA VAL A 406 -15.43 11.34 7.72
C VAL A 406 -14.48 10.70 6.72
N LYS A 407 -13.17 10.82 6.93
CA LYS A 407 -12.14 10.15 6.14
C LYS A 407 -11.33 9.24 7.05
N TYR A 408 -11.06 8.03 6.59
CA TYR A 408 -10.19 7.08 7.26
C TYR A 408 -9.04 6.68 6.34
N ILE A 409 -7.84 6.67 6.89
CA ILE A 409 -6.66 6.13 6.19
C ILE A 409 -5.98 5.08 7.06
N ALA A 410 -5.39 4.08 6.42
CA ALA A 410 -4.47 3.13 7.02
C ALA A 410 -3.07 3.40 6.49
N LYS A 411 -2.16 3.84 7.37
CA LYS A 411 -0.73 3.97 7.06
C LYS A 411 0.00 2.69 7.47
N LYS A 412 0.86 2.19 6.60
CA LYS A 412 1.84 1.14 6.87
C LYS A 412 3.20 1.65 6.43
N TYR A 413 4.18 1.58 7.33
CA TYR A 413 5.54 2.02 7.08
C TYR A 413 6.41 0.82 6.69
N ILE A 414 7.29 1.05 5.72
CA ILE A 414 8.29 0.09 5.27
C ILE A 414 9.63 0.56 5.81
N TYR A 415 10.21 -0.22 6.72
CA TYR A 415 11.47 0.13 7.36
C TYR A 415 12.67 -0.38 6.55
N LEU A 416 13.79 0.33 6.63
CA LEU A 416 15.05 -0.09 6.00
C LEU A 416 15.52 -1.43 6.55
N ASN A 417 15.36 -1.67 7.85
CA ASN A 417 15.78 -2.90 8.52
C ASN A 417 14.57 -3.76 8.90
N PRO A 418 14.71 -5.11 8.89
CA PRO A 418 13.68 -6.00 9.40
C PRO A 418 13.34 -5.67 10.85
N GLN A 419 12.07 -5.76 11.20
CA GLN A 419 11.66 -5.54 12.57
C GLN A 419 12.09 -6.66 13.51
N PRO A 420 12.50 -6.32 14.75
CA PRO A 420 12.81 -7.32 15.76
C PRO A 420 11.55 -8.05 16.24
N ASN A 421 11.75 -9.25 16.79
CA ASN A 421 10.67 -10.06 17.36
C ASN A 421 9.91 -9.37 18.51
N SER A 422 10.55 -8.41 19.21
CA SER A 422 9.89 -7.56 20.19
C SER A 422 8.69 -6.85 19.58
N MET A 423 8.87 -6.25 18.40
CA MET A 423 7.83 -5.51 17.67
C MET A 423 6.87 -6.45 16.93
N ARG A 424 7.39 -7.50 16.27
CA ARG A 424 6.56 -8.38 15.42
C ARG A 424 5.73 -9.41 16.18
N ILE A 425 6.15 -9.81 17.38
CA ILE A 425 5.58 -10.94 18.11
C ILE A 425 5.20 -10.53 19.53
N VAL A 426 6.15 -10.02 20.31
CA VAL A 426 5.95 -9.83 21.76
C VAL A 426 4.93 -8.72 22.06
N LEU A 427 5.12 -7.52 21.52
CA LEU A 427 4.19 -6.41 21.75
C LEU A 427 2.78 -6.70 21.21
N PRO A 428 2.60 -7.26 20.00
CA PRO A 428 1.30 -7.71 19.54
C PRO A 428 0.62 -8.74 20.44
N MET A 429 1.35 -9.72 20.98
CA MET A 429 0.79 -10.65 21.96
C MET A 429 0.34 -9.94 23.24
N LEU A 430 1.09 -8.94 23.72
CA LEU A 430 0.73 -8.14 24.88
C LEU A 430 -0.46 -7.20 24.61
N ALA A 431 -0.65 -6.77 23.36
CA ALA A 431 -1.77 -5.94 22.94
C ALA A 431 -3.05 -6.76 22.65
N MET A 432 -2.95 -8.07 22.41
CA MET A 432 -4.07 -8.95 22.05
C MET A 432 -5.24 -8.90 23.05
N PRO A 433 -5.04 -8.95 24.39
CA PRO A 433 -6.14 -8.84 25.35
C PRO A 433 -6.88 -7.50 25.32
N PHE A 434 -6.24 -6.48 24.75
CA PHE A 434 -6.78 -5.12 24.58
C PHE A 434 -7.24 -4.88 23.13
N GLY A 435 -7.53 -5.96 22.39
CA GLY A 435 -8.00 -5.91 21.02
C GLY A 435 -6.97 -5.40 20.01
N GLY A 436 -5.66 -5.43 20.34
CA GLY A 436 -4.59 -4.90 19.50
C GLY A 436 -4.23 -3.44 19.78
N LYS A 437 -4.69 -2.86 20.90
CA LYS A 437 -4.20 -1.56 21.38
C LYS A 437 -3.13 -1.79 22.44
N LEU A 438 -1.94 -1.23 22.25
CA LEU A 438 -0.85 -1.40 23.21
C LEU A 438 -1.04 -0.48 24.42
N PRO A 439 -0.85 -0.97 25.67
CA PRO A 439 -0.89 -0.11 26.84
C PRO A 439 0.20 0.97 26.81
N LYS A 440 -0.16 2.22 27.17
CA LYS A 440 0.75 3.40 27.16
C LYS A 440 2.01 3.26 28.01
N VAL A 441 2.08 2.27 28.90
CA VAL A 441 3.29 2.00 29.69
C VAL A 441 4.48 1.66 28.78
N PHE A 442 4.25 1.01 27.63
CA PHE A 442 5.31 0.60 26.72
C PHE A 442 5.89 1.78 25.93
N SER A 443 5.05 2.65 25.39
CA SER A 443 5.53 3.88 24.71
C SER A 443 6.24 4.81 25.69
N LYS A 444 5.71 4.98 26.91
CA LYS A 444 6.39 5.74 27.98
C LYS A 444 7.74 5.14 28.36
N LEU A 445 7.83 3.81 28.46
CA LEU A 445 9.08 3.12 28.75
C LEU A 445 10.11 3.37 27.65
N GLN A 446 9.73 3.23 26.38
CA GLN A 446 10.65 3.47 25.25
C GLN A 446 11.15 4.92 25.27
N ASN A 447 10.25 5.90 25.39
CA ASN A 447 10.62 7.31 25.44
C ASN A 447 11.57 7.59 26.61
N THR A 448 11.28 7.06 27.81
CA THR A 448 12.16 7.24 28.98
C THR A 448 13.56 6.67 28.74
N LEU A 449 13.67 5.53 28.07
CA LEU A 449 14.95 4.93 27.73
C LEU A 449 15.70 5.74 26.67
N ILE A 450 14.99 6.25 25.66
CA ILE A 450 15.57 7.15 24.64
C ILE A 450 16.07 8.45 25.29
N ASP A 451 15.28 9.08 26.15
CA ASP A 451 15.65 10.30 26.85
C ASP A 451 16.85 10.10 27.78
N SER A 452 16.98 8.92 28.38
CA SER A 452 18.04 8.61 29.33
C SER A 452 19.35 8.15 28.69
N PHE A 453 19.27 7.41 27.58
CA PHE A 453 20.43 6.70 26.99
C PHE A 453 20.72 7.10 25.54
N GLY A 454 19.93 8.01 24.96
CA GLY A 454 19.97 8.36 23.55
C GLY A 454 19.16 7.37 22.69
N LEU A 455 18.90 7.77 21.44
CA LEU A 455 17.99 7.06 20.54
C LEU A 455 18.38 5.61 20.28
N GLU A 456 19.61 5.37 19.82
CA GLU A 456 20.08 4.03 19.46
C GLU A 456 20.16 3.09 20.68
N SER A 457 20.81 3.52 21.76
CA SER A 457 20.94 2.70 22.97
C SER A 457 19.60 2.51 23.68
N GLY A 458 18.76 3.54 23.70
CA GLY A 458 17.41 3.49 24.28
C GLY A 458 16.51 2.47 23.58
N CYS A 459 16.47 2.48 22.24
CA CYS A 459 15.76 1.47 21.45
C CYS A 459 16.30 0.07 21.70
N ASN A 460 17.63 -0.10 21.69
CA ASN A 460 18.27 -1.39 21.97
C ASN A 460 17.95 -1.94 23.38
N TYR A 461 17.90 -1.08 24.40
CA TYR A 461 17.51 -1.48 25.75
C TYR A 461 16.02 -1.82 25.84
N PHE A 462 15.16 -1.06 25.17
CA PHE A 462 13.74 -1.35 25.09
C PHE A 462 13.51 -2.75 24.51
N ASP A 463 14.11 -3.05 23.36
CA ASP A 463 13.99 -4.36 22.72
C ASP A 463 14.46 -5.51 23.61
N LYS A 464 15.59 -5.34 24.31
CA LYS A 464 16.07 -6.35 25.28
C LYS A 464 15.07 -6.57 26.42
N ILE A 465 14.49 -5.50 26.95
CA ILE A 465 13.50 -5.60 28.03
C ILE A 465 12.23 -6.31 27.54
N ILE A 466 11.71 -5.93 26.38
CA ILE A 466 10.51 -6.55 25.82
C ILE A 466 10.72 -8.05 25.56
N ASN A 467 11.87 -8.43 24.99
CA ASN A 467 12.18 -9.84 24.74
C ASN A 467 12.33 -10.69 26.02
N LEU A 468 12.60 -10.09 27.18
CA LEU A 468 12.64 -10.79 28.46
C LEU A 468 11.25 -11.06 29.06
N ILE A 469 10.21 -10.31 28.65
CA ILE A 469 8.86 -10.42 29.23
C ILE A 469 8.30 -11.85 29.12
N PRO A 470 8.32 -12.54 27.96
CA PRO A 470 7.83 -13.91 27.86
C PRO A 470 8.54 -14.89 28.81
N ILE A 471 9.86 -14.73 28.99
CA ILE A 471 10.67 -15.55 29.89
C ILE A 471 10.23 -15.32 31.34
N LEU A 472 10.05 -14.06 31.74
CA LEU A 472 9.61 -13.70 33.09
C LEU A 472 8.19 -14.22 33.38
N ILE A 473 7.29 -14.18 32.39
CA ILE A 473 5.95 -14.77 32.50
C ILE A 473 6.04 -16.29 32.72
N LEU A 474 6.85 -17.00 31.94
CA LEU A 474 7.04 -18.45 32.09
C LEU A 474 7.62 -18.81 33.46
N VAL A 475 8.62 -18.07 33.94
CA VAL A 475 9.19 -18.25 35.29
C VAL A 475 8.13 -18.00 36.37
N GLY A 476 7.33 -16.94 36.23
CA GLY A 476 6.23 -16.63 37.14
C GLY A 476 5.17 -17.73 37.19
N ILE A 477 4.78 -18.28 36.03
CA ILE A 477 3.85 -19.41 35.93
C ILE A 477 4.44 -20.66 36.60
N ALA A 478 5.71 -20.97 36.34
CA ALA A 478 6.39 -22.11 36.96
C ALA A 478 6.44 -21.97 38.50
N GLN A 479 6.74 -20.78 39.01
CA GLN A 479 6.70 -20.49 40.45
C GLN A 479 5.29 -20.64 41.03
N PHE A 480 4.27 -20.13 40.33
CA PHE A 480 2.87 -20.25 40.76
C PHE A 480 2.42 -21.71 40.81
N VAL A 481 2.68 -22.50 39.76
CA VAL A 481 2.38 -23.93 39.71
C VAL A 481 3.11 -24.67 40.83
N THR A 482 4.40 -24.38 41.04
CA THR A 482 5.18 -24.98 42.13
C THR A 482 4.55 -24.69 43.49
N ASN A 483 4.20 -23.43 43.76
CA ASN A 483 3.58 -23.01 45.00
C ASN A 483 2.17 -23.65 45.19
N PHE A 484 1.38 -23.71 44.12
CA PHE A 484 0.06 -24.34 44.12
C PHE A 484 0.14 -25.83 44.43
N VAL A 485 1.05 -26.57 43.77
CA VAL A 485 1.28 -28.00 44.02
C VAL A 485 1.76 -28.24 45.46
N GLN A 486 2.71 -27.44 45.96
CA GLN A 486 3.16 -27.53 47.34
C GLN A 486 2.03 -27.24 48.35
N SER A 487 1.14 -26.30 48.05
CA SER A 487 -0.02 -26.00 48.91
C SER A 487 -1.04 -27.15 48.93
N LYS A 488 -1.30 -27.82 47.79
CA LYS A 488 -2.16 -29.01 47.71
C LYS A 488 -1.56 -30.23 48.42
N LEU A 489 -0.25 -30.44 48.30
CA LEU A 489 0.45 -31.51 49.01
C LEU A 489 0.43 -31.30 50.53
N LYS A 490 0.54 -30.05 51.00
CA LYS A 490 0.38 -29.70 52.42
C LYS A 490 -1.08 -29.80 52.90
N GLY A 491 -2.06 -29.49 52.05
CA GLY A 491 -3.49 -29.61 52.37
C GLY A 491 -4.03 -31.05 52.37
N SER A 492 -3.37 -31.99 51.71
CA SER A 492 -3.76 -33.41 51.63
C SER A 492 -3.19 -34.29 52.76
N GLY A 493 -2.35 -33.74 53.66
CA GLY A 493 -1.70 -34.50 54.73
C GLY A 493 -2.36 -34.40 56.10
N GLY A 494 -3.55 -33.81 56.21
CA GLY A 494 -4.14 -33.36 57.46
C GLY A 494 -5.45 -34.05 57.88
N GLU A 495 -5.61 -35.36 57.69
CA GLU A 495 -6.67 -36.13 58.38
C GLU A 495 -6.36 -37.63 58.38
N LYS A 496 -5.67 -38.13 59.42
CA LYS A 496 -5.91 -39.44 60.05
C LYS A 496 -5.05 -39.69 61.30
N ALA A 497 -5.77 -39.78 62.42
CA ALA A 497 -5.60 -40.70 63.54
C ALA A 497 -4.35 -40.61 64.45
N SER A 498 -4.50 -39.92 65.58
CA SER A 498 -3.89 -40.31 66.85
C SER A 498 -4.80 -41.36 67.53
N GLY A 499 -4.44 -42.63 67.42
CA GLY A 499 -4.98 -43.74 68.21
C GLY A 499 -3.91 -44.27 69.16
N GLU A 500 -4.20 -44.18 70.46
CA GLU A 500 -3.70 -44.98 71.59
C GLU A 500 -2.33 -45.68 71.48
N ASN A 501 -1.39 -45.24 72.33
CA ASN A 501 -0.73 -46.13 73.30
C ASN A 501 0.08 -45.31 74.31
N ASP A 502 -0.51 -45.07 75.48
CA ASP A 502 0.19 -44.62 76.67
C ASP A 502 0.40 -45.83 77.59
N SER A 503 1.65 -46.29 77.72
CA SER A 503 2.09 -47.12 78.83
C SER A 503 3.28 -46.43 79.51
N SER A 504 3.01 -45.72 80.59
CA SER A 504 4.05 -45.32 81.54
C SER A 504 3.56 -45.52 82.96
N GLY A 505 4.34 -46.30 83.72
CA GLY A 505 4.05 -46.64 85.10
C GLY A 505 4.40 -45.51 86.06
N LYS A 506 3.64 -45.49 87.17
CA LYS A 506 4.02 -45.06 88.54
C LYS A 506 4.67 -43.66 88.67
N ALA A 507 3.98 -42.71 89.30
CA ALA A 507 3.81 -42.58 90.76
C ALA A 507 3.49 -41.12 91.20
N LYS A 508 2.49 -41.00 92.09
CA LYS A 508 2.30 -40.02 93.18
C LYS A 508 2.40 -38.51 92.88
N SER A 509 1.28 -37.79 93.09
CA SER A 509 1.15 -36.78 94.17
C SER A 509 -0.28 -36.21 94.28
N LYS A 510 -0.74 -36.04 95.52
CA LYS A 510 -2.03 -35.49 95.95
C LYS A 510 -2.08 -33.96 95.78
N LYS A 511 -3.24 -33.39 95.41
CA LYS A 511 -4.05 -32.55 96.32
C LYS A 511 -5.40 -32.13 95.74
N ARG A 512 -6.42 -32.30 96.58
CA ARG A 512 -7.81 -31.86 96.49
C ARG A 512 -7.93 -30.33 96.34
N ARG A 513 -8.99 -29.87 95.65
CA ARG A 513 -9.94 -28.92 96.25
C ARG A 513 -11.32 -28.99 95.57
N SER A 514 -12.32 -29.01 96.43
CA SER A 514 -13.73 -29.29 96.20
C SER A 514 -14.51 -28.07 95.70
N LYS A 515 -15.53 -28.39 94.88
CA LYS A 515 -16.71 -27.58 94.55
C LYS A 515 -17.31 -26.88 95.77
N LYS A 516 -17.83 -25.67 95.56
CA LYS A 516 -18.86 -25.05 96.40
C LYS A 516 -20.07 -24.74 95.50
N LYS A 517 -21.25 -25.11 95.97
CA LYS A 517 -22.59 -24.85 95.41
C LYS A 517 -23.40 -24.21 96.55
N SER A 518 -24.24 -23.21 96.23
CA SER A 518 -25.29 -22.52 97.05
C SER A 518 -24.82 -21.89 98.38
N ASP A 519 -25.24 -20.70 98.81
CA ASP A 519 -26.31 -19.76 98.44
C ASP A 519 -25.75 -18.34 98.23
#